data_AF-A0A1G4K7B7-F1
#
_entry.id   AF-A0A1G4K7B7-F1
#
_cell.length_a   1.000
_cell.length_b   1.000
_cell.length_c   1.000
_cell.angle_alpha   90.00
_cell.angle_beta   90.00
_cell.angle_gamma   90.00
#
_symmetry.space_group_name_H-M   'P 1'
#
loop_
_entity.id
_entity.type
_entity.pdbx_description
1 polymer ?
#
loop_
_entity_poly.entity_id
_entity_poly.type
_entity_poly.pdbx_seq_one_letter_code
_entity_poly.pdbx_strand_id
1 'polypeptide(L)'
;MDIDPRHAHYKVQLLLHINSVLLARINQMNANPSQFSLEQQQNIASQYLKRVHANLQCISQLNQGIQTSKPAVLEPPQLPLQQNSQDILAKLYLLTSRVFEVW
;
A
#
# COMPACT_ATOMS: atom_id res chain seq x y z
N MET A 1 -1.66 14.07 -24.73
CA MET A 1 -2.32 12.78 -24.49
C MET A 1 -3.38 13.05 -23.43
N ASP A 2 -4.65 13.10 -23.80
CA ASP A 2 -5.73 13.23 -22.82
C ASP A 2 -5.79 11.93 -22.00
N ILE A 3 -5.39 12.02 -20.72
CA ILE A 3 -5.38 10.88 -19.81
C ILE A 3 -6.82 10.66 -19.34
N ASP A 4 -7.33 9.46 -19.58
CA ASP A 4 -8.70 9.08 -19.27
C ASP A 4 -9.01 9.22 -17.77
N PRO A 5 -10.06 9.96 -17.36
CA PRO A 5 -10.45 10.09 -15.95
C PRO A 5 -10.75 8.75 -15.27
N ARG A 6 -11.01 7.68 -16.04
CA ARG A 6 -11.16 6.31 -15.52
C ARG A 6 -9.84 5.76 -14.95
N HIS A 7 -8.69 6.15 -15.49
CA HIS A 7 -7.38 5.70 -14.99
C HIS A 7 -7.09 6.27 -13.60
N ALA A 8 -7.42 7.54 -13.38
CA ALA A 8 -7.27 8.18 -12.07
C ALA A 8 -8.13 7.49 -11.00
N HIS A 9 -9.40 7.20 -11.33
CA HIS A 9 -10.30 6.46 -10.44
C HIS A 9 -9.77 5.07 -10.10
N TYR A 10 -9.25 4.33 -11.10
CA TYR A 10 -8.70 3.02 -10.87
C TYR A 10 -7.44 3.06 -9.97
N LYS A 11 -6.53 4.01 -10.22
CA LYS A 11 -5.35 4.26 -9.37
C LYS A 11 -5.78 4.53 -7.92
N VAL A 12 -6.79 5.39 -7.70
CA VAL A 12 -7.34 5.69 -6.37
C VAL A 12 -7.93 4.43 -5.72
N GLN A 13 -8.74 3.65 -6.43
CA GLN A 13 -9.34 2.42 -5.91
C GLN A 13 -8.28 1.39 -5.51
N LEU A 14 -7.23 1.21 -6.32
CA LEU A 14 -6.14 0.30 -6.03
C LEU A 14 -5.37 0.72 -4.77
N LEU A 15 -5.05 2.01 -4.64
CA LEU A 15 -4.35 2.55 -3.46
C LEU A 15 -5.21 2.41 -2.18
N LEU A 16 -6.51 2.66 -2.26
CA LEU A 16 -7.43 2.46 -1.15
C LEU A 16 -7.52 0.99 -0.74
N HIS A 17 -7.57 0.07 -1.71
CA HIS A 17 -7.58 -1.36 -1.42
C HIS A 17 -6.32 -1.81 -0.69
N ILE A 18 -5.15 -1.34 -1.13
CA ILE A 18 -3.87 -1.60 -0.44
C ILE A 18 -3.91 -1.08 1.00
N ASN A 19 -4.44 0.14 1.22
CA ASN A 19 -4.59 0.68 2.56
C ASN A 19 -5.46 -0.20 3.45
N SER A 20 -6.60 -0.70 2.94
CA SER A 20 -7.46 -1.62 3.68
C SER A 20 -6.73 -2.90 4.09
N VAL A 21 -5.95 -3.50 3.18
CA VAL A 21 -5.15 -4.70 3.46
C VAL A 21 -4.09 -4.43 4.53
N LEU A 22 -3.38 -3.30 4.45
CA LEU A 22 -2.36 -2.92 5.42
C LEU A 22 -2.95 -2.72 6.82
N LEU A 23 -4.06 -1.98 6.92
CA LEU A 23 -4.74 -1.71 8.20
C LEU A 23 -5.31 -2.99 8.82
N ALA A 24 -5.90 -3.88 8.01
CA ALA A 24 -6.38 -5.18 8.49
C ALA A 24 -5.24 -6.01 9.11
N ARG A 25 -4.03 -5.97 8.54
CA ARG A 25 -2.86 -6.65 9.12
C ARG A 25 -2.39 -6.03 10.42
N ILE A 26 -2.38 -4.70 10.53
CA ILE A 26 -2.06 -4.01 11.79
C ILE A 26 -3.02 -4.49 12.89
N ASN A 27 -4.32 -4.53 12.59
CA ASN A 27 -5.32 -5.00 13.54
C ASN A 27 -5.13 -6.47 13.93
N GLN A 28 -4.82 -7.35 12.97
CA GLN A 28 -4.55 -8.76 13.25
C GLN A 28 -3.30 -8.96 14.13
N MET A 29 -2.23 -8.22 13.89
CA MET A 29 -1.03 -8.27 14.74
C MET A 29 -1.32 -7.79 16.16
N ASN A 30 -2.11 -6.71 16.30
CA ASN A 30 -2.51 -6.20 17.61
C ASN A 30 -3.43 -7.17 18.37
N ALA A 31 -4.25 -7.95 17.66
CA ALA A 31 -5.13 -8.96 18.25
C ALA A 31 -4.38 -10.24 18.67
N ASN A 32 -3.28 -10.59 17.98
CA ASN A 32 -2.49 -11.80 18.23
C ASN A 32 -1.00 -11.46 18.45
N PRO A 33 -0.61 -10.92 19.62
CA PRO A 33 0.75 -10.45 19.89
C PRO A 33 1.80 -11.58 20.02
N SER A 34 1.40 -12.86 19.96
CA SER A 34 2.27 -14.01 20.22
C SER A 34 3.22 -14.39 19.09
N GLN A 35 3.13 -13.76 17.90
CA GLN A 35 3.96 -14.13 16.74
C GLN A 35 5.28 -13.36 16.62
N PHE A 36 5.40 -12.19 17.24
CA PHE A 36 6.57 -11.31 17.10
C PHE A 36 6.92 -10.67 18.44
N SER A 37 8.17 -10.20 18.60
CA SER A 37 8.48 -9.33 19.73
C SER A 37 7.73 -8.00 19.62
N LEU A 38 7.49 -7.33 20.75
CA LEU A 38 6.80 -6.03 20.77
C LEU A 38 7.50 -5.00 19.86
N GLU A 39 8.83 -4.97 19.88
CA GLU A 39 9.65 -4.09 19.04
C GLU A 39 9.47 -4.42 17.54
N GLN A 40 9.47 -5.70 17.18
CA GLN A 40 9.21 -6.13 15.81
C GLN A 40 7.81 -5.71 15.36
N GLN A 41 6.79 -5.96 16.18
CA GLN A 41 5.41 -5.58 15.87
C GLN A 41 5.27 -4.06 15.64
N GLN A 42 5.90 -3.24 16.49
CA GLN A 42 5.91 -1.79 16.33
C GLN A 42 6.61 -1.35 15.04
N ASN A 43 7.74 -1.98 14.69
CA ASN A 43 8.46 -1.68 13.47
C ASN A 43 7.62 -2.02 12.23
N ILE A 44 7.00 -3.21 12.20
CA ILE A 44 6.12 -3.65 11.11
C ILE A 44 4.92 -2.71 10.98
N ALA A 45 4.24 -2.39 12.09
CA ALA A 45 3.12 -1.46 12.11
C ALA A 45 3.52 -0.07 11.59
N SER A 46 4.69 0.45 12.00
CA SER A 46 5.24 1.72 11.52
C SER A 46 5.46 1.71 10.01
N GLN A 47 6.03 0.63 9.46
CA GLN A 47 6.22 0.49 8.02
C GLN A 47 4.90 0.46 7.24
N TYR A 48 3.89 -0.26 7.74
CA TYR A 48 2.57 -0.30 7.13
C TYR A 48 1.88 1.07 7.19
N LEU A 49 1.98 1.80 8.30
CA LEU A 49 1.41 3.15 8.43
C LEU A 49 2.09 4.16 7.51
N LYS A 50 3.42 4.09 7.35
CA LYS A 50 4.16 4.93 6.38
C LYS A 50 3.64 4.73 4.95
N ARG A 51 3.32 3.48 4.58
CA ARG A 51 2.73 3.16 3.27
C ARG A 51 1.32 3.70 3.11
N VAL A 52 0.48 3.54 4.13
CA VAL A 52 -0.88 4.12 4.14
C VAL A 52 -0.79 5.63 3.92
N HIS A 53 0.12 6.31 4.62
CA HIS A 53 0.34 7.74 4.46
C HIS A 53 0.79 8.11 3.03
N ALA A 54 1.77 7.40 2.46
CA ALA A 54 2.23 7.62 1.10
C ALA A 54 1.13 7.43 0.05
N ASN A 55 0.29 6.39 0.22
CA ASN A 55 -0.85 6.13 -0.65
C ASN A 55 -1.91 7.23 -0.55
N LEU A 56 -2.24 7.69 0.65
CA LEU A 56 -3.19 8.79 0.86
C LEU A 56 -2.69 10.11 0.27
N GLN A 57 -1.39 10.38 0.37
CA GLN A 57 -0.78 11.54 -0.28
C GLN A 57 -0.93 11.47 -1.80
N CYS A 58 -0.67 10.31 -2.41
CA CYS A 58 -0.86 10.12 -3.84
C CYS A 58 -2.34 10.25 -4.26
N ILE A 59 -3.28 9.68 -3.49
CA ILE A 59 -4.72 9.86 -3.73
C ILE A 59 -5.10 11.34 -3.71
N SER A 60 -4.61 12.11 -2.74
CA SER A 60 -4.86 13.55 -2.67
C SER A 60 -4.37 14.28 -3.94
N GLN A 61 -3.17 13.95 -4.41
CA GLN A 61 -2.63 14.52 -5.64
C GLN A 61 -3.43 14.12 -6.89
N LEU A 62 -3.85 12.86 -7.00
CA LEU A 62 -4.71 12.38 -8.10
C LEU A 62 -6.05 13.12 -8.11
N ASN A 63 -6.67 13.31 -6.94
CA ASN A 63 -7.93 14.05 -6.80
C ASN A 63 -7.80 15.54 -7.11
N GLN A 64 -6.60 16.12 -6.97
CA GLN A 64 -6.29 17.48 -7.40
C GLN A 64 -5.96 17.58 -8.90
N GLY A 65 -6.03 16.47 -9.64
CA GLY A 65 -5.75 16.42 -11.08
C GLY A 65 -4.28 16.17 -11.45
N ILE A 66 -3.40 15.92 -10.46
CA ILE A 66 -1.99 15.60 -10.71
C ILE A 66 -1.84 14.11 -11.07
N GLN A 67 -2.08 13.80 -12.35
CA GLN A 67 -2.14 12.43 -12.87
C GLN A 67 -0.80 11.69 -12.89
N THR A 68 0.31 12.44 -12.88
CA THR A 68 1.69 11.90 -12.85
C THR A 68 2.15 11.56 -11.43
N SER A 69 1.32 11.82 -10.42
CA SER A 69 1.64 11.46 -9.04
C SER A 69 1.80 9.95 -8.91
N LYS A 70 2.81 9.56 -8.12
CA LYS A 70 3.09 8.17 -7.77
C LYS A 70 3.25 8.08 -6.26
N PRO A 71 2.85 6.96 -5.64
CA PRO A 71 3.16 6.74 -4.23
C PRO A 71 4.67 6.81 -4.01
N ALA A 72 5.09 7.48 -2.94
CA ALA A 72 6.51 7.56 -2.59
C ALA A 72 7.13 6.19 -2.22
N VAL A 73 6.29 5.19 -1.95
CA VAL A 73 6.70 3.82 -1.60
C VAL A 73 6.05 2.86 -2.59
N LEU A 74 6.82 2.38 -3.56
CA LEU A 74 6.39 1.42 -4.59
C LEU A 74 6.85 -0.02 -4.30
N GLU A 75 7.89 -0.18 -3.49
CA GLU A 75 8.43 -1.50 -3.15
C GLU A 75 7.56 -2.19 -2.10
N PRO A 76 7.45 -3.52 -2.09
CA PRO A 76 6.75 -4.26 -1.04
C PRO A 76 7.45 -4.12 0.33
N PRO A 77 6.73 -4.30 1.46
CA PRO A 77 7.34 -4.17 2.78
C PRO A 77 8.33 -5.31 3.00
N GLN A 78 9.57 -4.98 3.39
CA GLN A 78 10.56 -5.99 3.77
C GLN A 78 10.22 -6.49 5.17
N LEU A 79 9.75 -7.73 5.27
CA LEU A 79 9.37 -8.34 6.54
C LEU A 79 10.10 -9.66 6.75
N PRO A 80 10.28 -10.09 8.01
CA PRO A 80 10.83 -11.41 8.32
C PRO A 80 10.01 -12.51 7.62
N LEU A 81 10.72 -13.46 7.04
CA LEU A 81 10.36 -14.36 5.94
C LEU A 81 9.16 -15.34 6.10
N GLN A 82 8.21 -15.12 7.01
CA GLN A 82 7.15 -16.11 7.27
C GLN A 82 5.74 -15.54 7.07
N GLN A 83 5.13 -15.82 5.91
CA GLN A 83 3.77 -16.36 5.76
C GLN A 83 3.22 -16.21 4.32
N ASN A 84 2.53 -17.25 3.84
CA ASN A 84 1.77 -17.31 2.57
C ASN A 84 0.80 -16.13 2.35
N SER A 85 0.34 -15.47 3.40
CA SER A 85 -0.48 -14.25 3.32
C SER A 85 0.25 -13.09 2.64
N GLN A 86 1.59 -13.08 2.61
CA GLN A 86 2.41 -12.03 1.97
C GLN A 86 2.23 -11.96 0.45
N ASP A 87 1.81 -13.07 -0.19
CA ASP A 87 1.63 -13.13 -1.64
C ASP A 87 0.68 -12.06 -2.16
N ILE A 88 -0.42 -11.79 -1.45
CA ILE A 88 -1.42 -10.84 -1.95
C ILE A 88 -0.90 -9.40 -1.90
N LEU A 89 -0.18 -9.02 -0.85
CA LEU A 89 0.36 -7.67 -0.72
C LEU A 89 1.47 -7.43 -1.74
N ALA A 90 2.37 -8.41 -1.92
CA ALA A 90 3.41 -8.35 -2.94
C ALA A 90 2.81 -8.22 -4.36
N LYS A 91 1.79 -9.02 -4.67
CA LYS A 91 1.05 -8.94 -5.95
C LYS A 91 0.38 -7.58 -6.15
N LEU A 92 -0.20 -6.99 -5.10
CA LEU A 92 -0.81 -5.67 -5.16
C LEU A 92 0.22 -4.55 -5.39
N TYR A 93 1.41 -4.63 -4.79
CA TYR A 93 2.48 -3.67 -5.04
C TYR A 93 3.06 -3.82 -6.45
N LEU A 94 3.23 -5.05 -6.95
CA LEU A 94 3.60 -5.29 -8.35
C LEU A 94 2.57 -4.67 -9.31
N LEU A 95 1.29 -4.90 -9.06
CA LEU A 95 0.20 -4.30 -9.84
C LEU A 95 0.24 -2.78 -9.77
N THR A 96 0.48 -2.21 -8.59
CA THR A 96 0.62 -0.75 -8.40
C THR A 96 1.75 -0.20 -9.24
N SER A 97 2.95 -0.79 -9.18
CA SER A 97 4.07 -0.35 -10.01
C SER A 97 3.72 -0.36 -11.50
N ARG A 98 3.09 -1.44 -11.99
CA ARG A 98 2.69 -1.53 -13.40
C ARG A 98 1.62 -0.51 -13.79
N VAL A 99 0.62 -0.30 -12.95
CA VAL A 99 -0.47 0.67 -13.21
C VAL A 99 0.06 2.10 -13.25
N PHE A 100 1.01 2.45 -12.37
CA PHE A 100 1.62 3.79 -12.33
C PHE A 100 2.79 3.97 -13.32
N GLU A 101 3.29 2.90 -13.94
CA GLU A 101 4.24 2.96 -15.05
C GLU A 101 3.55 3.10 -16.41
N VAL A 102 2.46 2.35 -16.63
CA VAL A 102 1.80 2.24 -17.94
C VAL A 102 0.72 3.31 -18.13
N TRP A 103 0.01 3.71 -17.07
CA TRP A 103 -1.10 4.66 -17.11
C TRP A 103 -0.83 5.93 -16.33
#